data_AF-A0A4Q1F244-F1
#
_entry.id   AF-A0A4Q1F244-F1
#
_cell.length_a   1.000
_cell.length_b   1.000
_cell.length_c   1.000
_cell.angle_alpha   90.00
_cell.angle_beta   90.00
_cell.angle_gamma   90.00
#
_symmetry.space_group_name_H-M   'P 1'
#
loop_
_entity.id
_entity.type
_entity.pdbx_description
1 polymer ?
#
loop_
_entity_poly.entity_id
_entity_poly.type
_entity_poly.pdbx_seq_one_letter_code
_entity_poly.pdbx_strand_id
1 'polypeptide(L)' 'EIKKYINYYNNDRIRLNLKGKSPVQYRTLSYNNFV' A
#
# COMPACT_ATOMS: atom_id res chain seq x y z
N GLU A 1 -6.38 15.12 -16.86
CA GLU A 1 -5.87 15.06 -15.47
C GLU A 1 -6.54 13.99 -14.59
N ILE A 2 -7.86 13.99 -14.42
CA ILE A 2 -8.58 13.09 -13.47
C ILE A 2 -8.22 11.61 -13.59
N LYS A 3 -8.07 11.07 -14.81
CA LYS A 3 -7.72 9.65 -15.00
C LYS A 3 -6.36 9.30 -14.40
N LYS A 4 -5.37 10.19 -14.52
CA LYS A 4 -4.05 10.01 -13.88
C LYS A 4 -4.18 10.06 -12.36
N TYR A 5 -4.99 10.97 -11.83
CA TYR A 5 -5.23 11.09 -10.40
C TYR A 5 -5.90 9.84 -9.81
N ILE A 6 -6.94 9.31 -10.48
CA ILE A 6 -7.61 8.06 -10.09
C ILE A 6 -6.62 6.88 -10.14
N ASN A 7 -5.83 6.78 -11.21
CA ASN A 7 -4.84 5.71 -11.33
C ASN A 7 -3.79 5.77 -10.22
N TYR A 8 -3.26 6.97 -9.93
CA TYR A 8 -2.32 7.20 -8.84
C TYR A 8 -2.94 6.81 -7.48
N TYR A 9 -4.19 7.22 -7.21
CA TYR A 9 -4.84 6.93 -5.94
C TYR A 9 -5.06 5.42 -5.73
N ASN A 10 -5.48 4.73 -6.79
CA ASN A 10 -5.80 3.30 -6.74
C ASN A 10 -4.55 2.41 -6.68
N ASN A 11 -3.46 2.79 -7.36
CA ASN A 11 -2.31 1.90 -7.55
C ASN A 11 -1.06 2.33 -6.78
N ASP A 12 -0.76 3.63 -6.73
CA ASP A 12 0.54 4.12 -6.25
C ASP A 12 0.47 4.63 -4.80
N ARG A 13 -0.62 5.29 -4.44
CA ARG A 13 -0.84 5.90 -3.11
C ARG A 13 -0.84 4.87 -1.99
N ILE A 14 -1.43 3.70 -2.24
CA ILE A 14 -1.43 2.57 -1.30
C ILE A 14 0.00 2.13 -1.01
N ARG A 15 0.84 1.89 -2.04
CA ARG A 15 2.24 1.50 -1.85
C ARG A 15 3.05 2.52 -1.06
N LEU A 16 2.80 3.81 -1.28
CA LEU A 16 3.48 4.89 -0.55
C LEU A 16 3.19 4.82 0.95
N ASN A 17 1.92 4.63 1.34
CA ASN A 17 1.50 4.49 2.73
C ASN A 17 2.05 3.22 3.38
N LEU A 18 2.24 2.14 2.60
CA LEU A 18 2.77 0.87 3.08
C LEU A 18 4.31 0.80 3.06
N LYS A 19 5.02 1.94 2.89
CA LYS A 19 6.49 2.02 2.77
C LYS A 19 7.05 1.07 1.70
N GLY A 20 6.38 1.00 0.54
CA GLY A 20 6.78 0.15 -0.58
C GLY A 20 6.40 -1.32 -0.46
N LYS A 21 5.67 -1.72 0.59
CA LYS A 21 5.21 -3.11 0.77
C LYS A 21 3.92 -3.38 0.00
N SER A 22 3.76 -4.61 -0.48
CA SER A 22 2.46 -5.06 -0.99
C SER A 22 1.43 -5.15 0.15
N PRO A 23 0.12 -5.11 -0.14
CA PRO A 23 -0.91 -5.27 0.88
C PRO A 23 -0.75 -6.57 1.69
N VAL A 24 -0.32 -7.66 1.05
CA VAL A 24 -0.07 -8.94 1.73
C VAL A 24 1.13 -8.81 2.67
N GLN A 25 2.25 -8.26 2.21
CA GLN A 25 3.44 -8.03 3.04
C GLN A 25 3.16 -7.08 4.21
N TYR A 26 2.30 -6.08 4.02
CA TYR A 26 1.92 -5.17 5.10
C TYR A 26 1.01 -5.86 6.13
N ARG A 27 0.07 -6.70 5.70
CA ARG A 27 -0.79 -7.46 6.62
C ARG A 27 -0.02 -8.49 7.44
N THR A 28 1.05 -9.07 6.91
CA THR A 28 1.90 -9.99 7.68
C THR A 28 2.83 -9.28 8.66
N LEU A 29 3.13 -7.98 8.48
CA LEU A 29 3.87 -7.20 9.47
C LEU A 29 3.12 -7.13 10.81
N SER A 30 1.79 -7.00 10.80
CA SER A 30 1.05 -6.96 12.07
C SER A 30 1.25 -8.27 12.82
N TYR A 31 1.16 -9.41 12.14
CA TYR A 31 1.42 -10.72 12.72
C TYR A 31 2.83 -10.81 13.34
N ASN A 32 3.88 -10.42 12.60
CA ASN A 32 5.26 -10.44 13.10
C ASN A 32 5.54 -9.52 14.29
N ASN A 33 4.75 -8.46 14.50
CA ASN A 33 4.91 -7.58 15.66
C ASN A 33 4.23 -8.12 16.94
N PHE A 34 3.40 -9.16 16.81
CA PHE A 34 2.72 -9.81 17.93
C PHE A 34 3.40 -11.13 18.38
N VAL A 35 4.39 -11.62 17.62
CA VAL A 35 5.25 -12.75 17.98
C VAL A 35 6.59 -12.21 18.45
#